data_AF-A0A497ML14-F1
#
_entry.id   AF-A0A497ML14-F1
#
_cell.length_a   1.000
_cell.length_b   1.000
_cell.length_c   1.000
_cell.angle_alpha   90.00
_cell.angle_beta   90.00
_cell.angle_gamma   90.00
#
_symmetry.space_group_name_H-M   'P 1'
#
loop_
_entity.id
_entity.type
_entity.pdbx_description
1 polymer ?
#
loop_
_entity_poly.entity_id
_entity_poly.type
_entity_poly.pdbx_seq_one_letter_code
_entity_poly.pdbx_strand_id
1 'polypeptide(L)'
;MLSKYAALVKNLRGVVLARMETSGVEASLRWLVKRFKYRDLGLPPSMVEIKKRKGFGRLVELFYPSGELERLAEAFASKLSTPLEAVEALVIASAYVSPVIAVGRWAAEALSKLAVERVESKVRLDGKGWKLHFRILDYTVLDAYEKSVAEAEELWGRKLNLEAFRRKRIERIRRDTKRYWRLLEGDETPKPLILYFDLAVKAAETPELLQLVRGLGREAAAGLALEAAILIPEGVEAS
;
A
#
# COMPACT_ATOMS: atom_id res chain seq x y z
N MET A 1 18.52 -14.69 1.79
CA MET A 1 17.27 -13.91 1.57
C MET A 1 17.54 -12.43 1.28
N LEU A 2 18.48 -11.78 1.99
CA LEU A 2 18.83 -10.37 1.78
C LEU A 2 19.16 -10.00 0.31
N SER A 3 19.97 -10.82 -0.39
CA SER A 3 20.31 -10.57 -1.80
C SER A 3 19.09 -10.57 -2.72
N LYS A 4 18.14 -11.50 -2.50
CA LYS A 4 16.87 -11.58 -3.24
C LYS A 4 15.99 -10.37 -2.94
N TYR A 5 15.88 -9.99 -1.66
CA TYR A 5 15.14 -8.81 -1.23
C TYR A 5 15.70 -7.53 -1.89
N ALA A 6 17.01 -7.30 -1.78
CA ALA A 6 17.68 -6.13 -2.35
C ALA A 6 17.50 -6.04 -3.89
N ALA A 7 17.51 -7.17 -4.58
CA ALA A 7 17.28 -7.22 -6.03
C ALA A 7 15.84 -6.82 -6.42
N LEU A 8 14.85 -7.22 -5.61
CA LEU A 8 13.44 -6.92 -5.84
C LEU A 8 13.12 -5.44 -5.57
N VAL A 9 13.56 -4.90 -4.43
CA VAL A 9 13.27 -3.51 -4.01
C VAL A 9 13.62 -2.49 -5.09
N LYS A 10 14.76 -2.66 -5.78
CA LYS A 10 15.23 -1.72 -6.82
C LYS A 10 14.29 -1.62 -8.04
N ASN A 11 13.55 -2.68 -8.34
CA ASN A 11 12.77 -2.80 -9.58
C ASN A 11 11.26 -2.87 -9.39
N LEU A 12 10.82 -3.09 -8.16
CA LEU A 12 9.41 -3.13 -7.79
C LEU A 12 8.76 -1.74 -7.95
N ARG A 13 7.56 -1.71 -8.52
CA ARG A 13 6.75 -0.49 -8.70
C ARG A 13 5.41 -0.54 -7.98
N GLY A 14 5.11 -1.66 -7.37
CA GLY A 14 3.98 -1.76 -6.48
C GLY A 14 3.64 -3.20 -6.15
N VAL A 15 2.93 -3.33 -5.04
CA VAL A 15 2.37 -4.57 -4.54
C VAL A 15 0.93 -4.64 -4.96
N VAL A 16 0.57 -5.67 -5.73
CA VAL A 16 -0.79 -5.85 -6.24
C VAL A 16 -1.68 -6.43 -5.15
N LEU A 17 -2.82 -5.79 -4.92
CA LEU A 17 -3.93 -6.30 -4.13
C LEU A 17 -5.13 -6.50 -5.07
N ALA A 18 -5.50 -7.74 -5.35
CA ALA A 18 -6.59 -8.05 -6.27
C ALA A 18 -7.30 -9.34 -5.87
N ARG A 19 -8.60 -9.43 -6.20
CA ARG A 19 -9.39 -10.67 -6.07
C ARG A 19 -9.88 -11.12 -7.43
N MET A 20 -9.32 -12.22 -7.91
CA MET A 20 -9.49 -12.65 -9.29
C MET A 20 -10.88 -13.24 -9.58
N GLU A 21 -11.68 -13.52 -8.56
CA GLU A 21 -13.07 -13.99 -8.68
C GLU A 21 -14.03 -12.84 -9.01
N THR A 22 -13.60 -11.58 -8.86
CA THR A 22 -14.43 -10.41 -9.17
C THR A 22 -14.40 -10.11 -10.67
N SER A 23 -15.60 -9.97 -11.26
CA SER A 23 -15.76 -9.67 -12.69
C SER A 23 -14.99 -8.40 -13.09
N GLY A 24 -14.26 -8.46 -14.21
CA GLY A 24 -13.49 -7.34 -14.75
C GLY A 24 -12.13 -7.08 -14.08
N VAL A 25 -11.81 -7.70 -12.94
CA VAL A 25 -10.48 -7.58 -12.31
C VAL A 25 -9.37 -8.15 -13.20
N GLU A 26 -9.63 -9.29 -13.85
CA GLU A 26 -8.65 -9.90 -14.74
C GLU A 26 -8.27 -8.96 -15.90
N ALA A 27 -9.25 -8.26 -16.49
CA ALA A 27 -9.00 -7.29 -17.57
C ALA A 27 -8.13 -6.13 -17.09
N SER A 28 -8.50 -5.51 -15.96
CA SER A 28 -7.72 -4.43 -15.34
C SER A 28 -6.31 -4.86 -14.96
N LEU A 29 -6.14 -6.08 -14.45
CA LEU A 29 -4.82 -6.59 -14.09
C LEU A 29 -3.96 -6.87 -15.34
N ARG A 30 -4.55 -7.38 -16.44
CA ARG A 30 -3.85 -7.52 -17.72
C ARG A 30 -3.41 -6.17 -18.28
N TRP A 31 -4.27 -5.16 -18.21
CA TRP A 31 -3.92 -3.78 -18.57
C TRP A 31 -2.74 -3.27 -17.74
N LEU A 32 -2.79 -3.50 -16.41
CA LEU A 32 -1.73 -3.09 -15.49
C LEU A 32 -0.39 -3.76 -15.81
N VAL A 33 -0.36 -5.09 -15.99
CA VAL A 33 0.86 -5.84 -16.32
C VAL A 33 1.48 -5.38 -17.64
N LYS A 34 0.66 -5.12 -18.67
CA LYS A 34 1.14 -4.57 -19.95
C LYS A 34 1.80 -3.21 -19.76
N ARG A 35 1.28 -2.40 -18.85
CA ARG A 35 1.73 -1.03 -18.61
C ARG A 35 3.06 -0.95 -17.86
N PHE A 36 3.31 -1.90 -16.96
CA PHE A 36 4.57 -2.04 -16.24
C PHE A 36 5.56 -2.97 -16.96
N LYS A 37 5.58 -3.00 -18.32
CA LYS A 37 6.40 -3.90 -19.13
C LYS A 37 7.93 -3.85 -18.87
N TYR A 38 8.45 -2.91 -18.10
CA TYR A 38 9.89 -2.79 -17.84
C TYR A 38 10.23 -2.76 -16.35
N ARG A 39 9.24 -3.03 -15.49
CA ARG A 39 9.37 -2.97 -14.04
C ARG A 39 8.56 -4.08 -13.41
N ASP A 40 8.88 -4.41 -12.17
CA ASP A 40 8.23 -5.52 -11.49
C ASP A 40 6.98 -5.04 -10.75
N LEU A 41 5.95 -5.86 -10.81
CA LEU A 41 4.78 -5.77 -9.95
C LEU A 41 4.77 -7.03 -9.10
N GLY A 42 4.65 -6.85 -7.80
CA GLY A 42 4.78 -7.92 -6.83
C GLY A 42 3.43 -8.42 -6.37
N LEU A 43 3.36 -9.71 -6.08
CA LEU A 43 2.26 -10.35 -5.37
C LEU A 43 2.73 -10.67 -3.96
N PRO A 44 1.98 -10.29 -2.92
CA PRO A 44 2.27 -10.76 -1.58
C PRO A 44 2.01 -12.28 -1.47
N PRO A 45 2.57 -12.96 -0.45
CA PRO A 45 2.46 -14.42 -0.30
C PRO A 45 1.02 -14.96 -0.40
N SER A 46 0.02 -14.29 0.16
CA SER A 46 -1.39 -14.73 0.05
C SER A 46 -1.97 -14.71 -1.36
N MET A 47 -1.30 -14.06 -2.32
CA MET A 47 -1.82 -13.82 -3.68
C MET A 47 -1.03 -14.50 -4.79
N VAL A 48 -0.06 -15.36 -4.45
CA VAL A 48 0.83 -15.97 -5.45
C VAL A 48 0.08 -16.82 -6.50
N GLU A 49 -1.11 -17.34 -6.16
CA GLU A 49 -1.95 -18.09 -7.09
C GLU A 49 -2.36 -17.29 -8.34
N ILE A 50 -2.42 -15.95 -8.25
CA ILE A 50 -2.70 -15.08 -9.40
C ILE A 50 -1.68 -15.32 -10.53
N LYS A 51 -0.41 -15.52 -10.17
CA LYS A 51 0.69 -15.72 -11.12
C LYS A 51 0.53 -17.00 -11.95
N LYS A 52 -0.14 -18.03 -11.42
CA LYS A 52 -0.39 -19.30 -12.13
C LYS A 52 -1.40 -19.16 -13.27
N ARG A 53 -2.20 -18.08 -13.28
CA ARG A 53 -3.16 -17.82 -14.35
C ARG A 53 -2.45 -17.32 -15.62
N LYS A 54 -2.98 -17.71 -16.79
CA LYS A 54 -2.38 -17.40 -18.10
C LYS A 54 -2.19 -15.89 -18.30
N GLY A 55 -0.95 -15.46 -18.53
CA GLY A 55 -0.59 -14.07 -18.80
C GLY A 55 -0.18 -13.24 -17.57
N PHE A 56 -0.12 -13.86 -16.38
CA PHE A 56 0.33 -13.20 -15.14
C PHE A 56 1.67 -13.71 -14.61
N GLY A 57 2.32 -14.63 -15.32
CA GLY A 57 3.62 -15.23 -14.91
C GLY A 57 4.76 -14.23 -14.71
N ARG A 58 4.61 -12.99 -15.18
CA ARG A 58 5.56 -11.90 -14.98
C ARG A 58 5.51 -11.29 -13.58
N LEU A 59 4.38 -11.40 -12.88
CA LEU A 59 4.27 -10.90 -11.52
C LEU A 59 5.30 -11.62 -10.63
N VAL A 60 6.02 -10.85 -9.83
CA VAL A 60 7.06 -11.40 -8.95
C VAL A 60 6.42 -11.84 -7.64
N GLU A 61 6.84 -12.99 -7.12
CA GLU A 61 6.41 -13.46 -5.80
C GLU A 61 7.26 -12.77 -4.75
N LEU A 62 6.60 -11.97 -3.91
CA LEU A 62 7.21 -11.34 -2.76
C LEU A 62 7.18 -12.29 -1.56
N PHE A 63 7.96 -11.95 -0.54
CA PHE A 63 8.05 -12.68 0.71
C PHE A 63 8.27 -11.69 1.84
N TYR A 64 7.90 -12.06 3.06
CA TYR A 64 8.21 -11.29 4.27
C TYR A 64 9.72 -11.22 4.48
N PRO A 65 10.34 -10.01 4.48
CA PRO A 65 11.77 -9.88 4.73
C PRO A 65 12.23 -10.40 6.10
N SER A 66 11.33 -10.40 7.09
CA SER A 66 11.52 -11.01 8.41
C SER A 66 10.21 -11.54 8.99
N GLY A 67 10.30 -12.47 9.94
CA GLY A 67 9.12 -13.03 10.64
C GLY A 67 8.39 -12.00 11.51
N GLU A 68 9.03 -10.90 11.87
CA GLU A 68 8.37 -9.78 12.57
C GLU A 68 7.28 -9.14 11.70
N LEU A 69 7.52 -9.02 10.39
CA LEU A 69 6.58 -8.42 9.45
C LEU A 69 5.38 -9.33 9.17
N GLU A 70 5.59 -10.64 9.17
CA GLU A 70 4.51 -11.63 9.07
C GLU A 70 3.58 -11.52 10.29
N ARG A 71 4.14 -11.60 11.49
CA ARG A 71 3.37 -11.44 12.74
C ARG A 71 2.71 -10.07 12.85
N LEU A 72 3.33 -9.02 12.34
CA LEU A 72 2.74 -7.69 12.25
C LEU A 72 1.46 -7.72 11.40
N ALA A 73 1.52 -8.29 10.20
CA ALA A 73 0.38 -8.37 9.31
C ALA A 73 -0.78 -9.17 9.93
N GLU A 74 -0.48 -10.33 10.54
CA GLU A 74 -1.47 -11.14 11.24
C GLU A 74 -2.13 -10.41 12.42
N ALA A 75 -1.32 -9.72 13.24
CA ALA A 75 -1.81 -8.97 14.38
C ALA A 75 -2.77 -7.85 13.95
N PHE A 76 -2.41 -7.09 12.92
CA PHE A 76 -3.25 -6.02 12.39
C PHE A 76 -4.52 -6.55 11.73
N ALA A 77 -4.42 -7.60 10.91
CA ALA A 77 -5.58 -8.23 10.27
C ALA A 77 -6.59 -8.72 11.31
N SER A 78 -6.12 -9.42 12.35
CA SER A 78 -6.94 -9.91 13.45
C SER A 78 -7.59 -8.78 14.24
N LYS A 79 -6.81 -7.81 14.74
CA LYS A 79 -7.33 -6.76 15.62
C LYS A 79 -8.21 -5.73 14.93
N LEU A 80 -7.94 -5.43 13.66
CA LEU A 80 -8.74 -4.51 12.87
C LEU A 80 -9.88 -5.20 12.12
N SER A 81 -10.08 -6.52 12.32
CA SER A 81 -11.11 -7.31 11.62
C SER A 81 -11.10 -7.07 10.11
N THR A 82 -9.89 -7.03 9.54
CA THR A 82 -9.64 -6.71 8.13
C THR A 82 -9.02 -7.93 7.44
N PRO A 83 -9.34 -8.21 6.16
CA PRO A 83 -8.74 -9.35 5.45
C PRO A 83 -7.21 -9.31 5.53
N LEU A 84 -6.60 -10.48 5.80
CA LEU A 84 -5.16 -10.62 5.91
C LEU A 84 -4.45 -10.12 4.66
N GLU A 85 -5.01 -10.40 3.48
CA GLU A 85 -4.46 -10.04 2.19
C GLU A 85 -4.29 -8.52 2.03
N ALA A 86 -5.21 -7.72 2.60
CA ALA A 86 -5.15 -6.26 2.53
C ALA A 86 -4.08 -5.69 3.47
N VAL A 87 -3.95 -6.25 4.68
CA VAL A 87 -2.93 -5.84 5.64
C VAL A 87 -1.54 -6.33 5.21
N GLU A 88 -1.44 -7.57 4.72
CA GLU A 88 -0.20 -8.13 4.16
C GLU A 88 0.28 -7.28 2.99
N ALA A 89 -0.60 -6.88 2.07
CA ALA A 89 -0.23 -6.01 0.97
C ALA A 89 0.36 -4.67 1.47
N LEU A 90 -0.20 -4.04 2.50
CA LEU A 90 0.33 -2.81 3.09
C LEU A 90 1.68 -3.03 3.79
N VAL A 91 1.82 -4.08 4.59
CA VAL A 91 3.06 -4.38 5.32
C VAL A 91 4.19 -4.70 4.35
N ILE A 92 3.93 -5.52 3.33
CA ILE A 92 4.90 -5.86 2.29
C ILE A 92 5.22 -4.64 1.42
N ALA A 93 4.22 -3.85 1.02
CA ALA A 93 4.43 -2.60 0.28
C ALA A 93 5.40 -1.67 1.01
N SER A 94 5.13 -1.44 2.29
CA SER A 94 5.93 -0.60 3.17
C SER A 94 7.36 -1.13 3.26
N ALA A 95 7.53 -2.43 3.56
CA ALA A 95 8.84 -3.04 3.69
C ALA A 95 9.64 -2.97 2.39
N TYR A 96 9.00 -3.13 1.22
CA TYR A 96 9.67 -3.05 -0.07
C TYR A 96 9.77 -1.63 -0.65
N VAL A 97 9.33 -0.60 0.09
CA VAL A 97 9.35 0.82 -0.32
C VAL A 97 8.64 1.03 -1.66
N SER A 98 7.45 0.44 -1.80
CA SER A 98 6.67 0.49 -3.03
C SER A 98 5.18 0.61 -2.71
N PRO A 99 4.39 1.33 -3.51
CA PRO A 99 3.00 1.53 -3.19
C PRO A 99 2.13 0.30 -3.40
N VAL A 100 0.94 0.28 -2.79
CA VAL A 100 -0.08 -0.73 -3.13
C VAL A 100 -0.81 -0.33 -4.41
N ILE A 101 -1.03 -1.29 -5.30
CA ILE A 101 -1.88 -1.13 -6.48
C ILE A 101 -3.11 -2.02 -6.27
N ALA A 102 -4.22 -1.39 -5.89
CA ALA A 102 -5.45 -2.08 -5.53
C ALA A 102 -6.39 -2.18 -6.74
N VAL A 103 -6.68 -3.40 -7.18
CA VAL A 103 -7.46 -3.64 -8.40
C VAL A 103 -8.83 -4.21 -8.06
N GLY A 104 -9.86 -3.48 -8.44
CA GLY A 104 -11.27 -3.82 -8.25
C GLY A 104 -11.86 -3.39 -6.91
N ARG A 105 -13.18 -3.51 -6.82
CA ARG A 105 -14.00 -3.02 -5.71
C ARG A 105 -13.66 -3.70 -4.40
N TRP A 106 -13.45 -5.02 -4.40
CA TRP A 106 -13.08 -5.73 -3.18
C TRP A 106 -11.81 -5.15 -2.55
N ALA A 107 -10.78 -4.89 -3.36
CA ALA A 107 -9.52 -4.31 -2.89
C ALA A 107 -9.73 -2.88 -2.36
N ALA A 108 -10.52 -2.08 -3.09
CA ALA A 108 -10.89 -0.73 -2.66
C ALA A 108 -11.65 -0.73 -1.33
N GLU A 109 -12.64 -1.60 -1.15
CA GLU A 109 -13.44 -1.72 0.07
C GLU A 109 -12.60 -2.21 1.26
N ALA A 110 -11.75 -3.22 1.04
CA ALA A 110 -10.88 -3.76 2.08
C ALA A 110 -9.90 -2.71 2.60
N LEU A 111 -9.29 -1.94 1.69
CA LEU A 111 -8.36 -0.88 2.07
C LEU A 111 -9.04 0.38 2.62
N SER A 112 -10.21 0.76 2.12
CA SER A 112 -10.88 2.00 2.57
C SER A 112 -11.14 2.03 4.07
N LYS A 113 -11.31 0.86 4.72
CA LYS A 113 -11.47 0.74 6.18
C LYS A 113 -10.19 1.06 6.96
N LEU A 114 -9.02 0.86 6.34
CA LEU A 114 -7.71 1.12 6.94
C LEU A 114 -7.19 2.54 6.67
N ALA A 115 -7.76 3.22 5.67
CA ALA A 115 -7.29 4.52 5.22
C ALA A 115 -7.37 5.57 6.35
N VAL A 116 -6.33 6.40 6.43
CA VAL A 116 -6.27 7.55 7.34
C VAL A 116 -6.57 8.87 6.62
N GLU A 117 -6.41 8.89 5.29
CA GLU A 117 -6.79 10.00 4.42
C GLU A 117 -7.04 9.48 3.00
N ARG A 118 -7.77 10.23 2.19
CA ARG A 118 -8.04 9.88 0.78
C ARG A 118 -7.92 11.09 -0.14
N VAL A 119 -7.56 10.82 -1.39
CA VAL A 119 -7.65 11.80 -2.48
C VAL A 119 -8.70 11.34 -3.47
N GLU A 120 -9.68 12.20 -3.69
CA GLU A 120 -10.71 12.02 -4.69
C GLU A 120 -10.22 12.50 -6.06
N SER A 121 -10.76 11.89 -7.10
CA SER A 121 -10.54 12.27 -8.48
C SER A 121 -11.85 12.72 -9.11
N LYS A 122 -11.79 13.89 -9.75
CA LYS A 122 -12.81 14.48 -10.61
C LYS A 122 -12.39 14.43 -12.08
N VAL A 123 -11.41 13.59 -12.43
CA VAL A 123 -10.88 13.46 -13.78
C VAL A 123 -10.89 12.00 -14.21
N ARG A 124 -11.25 11.75 -15.47
CA ARG A 124 -11.03 10.44 -16.08
C ARG A 124 -9.58 10.34 -16.53
N LEU A 125 -8.83 9.40 -15.98
CA LEU A 125 -7.42 9.21 -16.33
C LEU A 125 -7.25 8.52 -17.66
N ASP A 126 -6.53 9.17 -18.56
CA ASP A 126 -5.99 8.58 -19.78
C ASP A 126 -4.67 7.84 -19.51
N GLY A 127 -4.06 7.30 -20.57
CA GLY A 127 -2.75 6.66 -20.47
C GLY A 127 -1.68 7.58 -19.88
N LYS A 128 -1.67 8.89 -20.14
CA LYS A 128 -0.65 9.78 -19.55
C LYS A 128 -0.93 10.06 -18.07
N GLY A 129 -2.19 10.29 -17.70
CA GLY A 129 -2.66 10.51 -16.33
C GLY A 129 -2.33 9.35 -15.40
N TRP A 130 -2.62 8.11 -15.82
CA TRP A 130 -2.21 6.92 -15.06
C TRP A 130 -0.69 6.86 -14.87
N LYS A 131 0.11 7.16 -15.92
CA LYS A 131 1.59 7.15 -15.80
C LYS A 131 2.07 8.15 -14.75
N LEU A 132 1.48 9.35 -14.79
CA LEU A 132 1.85 10.44 -13.90
C LEU A 132 1.55 10.05 -12.46
N HIS A 133 0.35 9.55 -12.18
CA HIS A 133 -0.06 9.28 -10.81
C HIS A 133 0.57 8.03 -10.22
N PHE A 134 0.92 7.01 -11.01
CA PHE A 134 1.80 5.95 -10.53
C PHE A 134 3.16 6.49 -10.06
N ARG A 135 3.74 7.46 -10.79
CA ARG A 135 5.02 8.06 -10.39
C ARG A 135 4.89 8.95 -9.16
N ILE A 136 3.82 9.74 -9.06
CA ILE A 136 3.59 10.56 -7.86
C ILE A 136 3.42 9.65 -6.64
N LEU A 137 2.71 8.54 -6.80
CA LEU A 137 2.53 7.53 -5.76
C LEU A 137 3.85 6.87 -5.35
N ASP A 138 4.72 6.49 -6.30
CA ASP A 138 6.08 6.03 -6.00
C ASP A 138 6.83 7.05 -5.12
N TYR A 139 6.74 8.35 -5.43
CA TYR A 139 7.38 9.40 -4.65
C TYR A 139 6.73 9.63 -3.29
N THR A 140 5.41 9.47 -3.16
CA THR A 140 4.72 9.54 -1.87
C THR A 140 5.32 8.56 -0.86
N VAL A 141 5.57 7.32 -1.30
CA VAL A 141 6.15 6.27 -0.45
C VAL A 141 7.64 6.52 -0.23
N LEU A 142 8.40 6.70 -1.32
CA LEU A 142 9.86 6.83 -1.28
C LEU A 142 10.32 8.02 -0.44
N ASP A 143 9.74 9.21 -0.65
CA ASP A 143 10.17 10.43 0.03
C ASP A 143 9.86 10.40 1.53
N ALA A 144 8.84 9.63 1.94
CA ALA A 144 8.40 9.52 3.32
C ALA A 144 9.09 8.38 4.08
N TYR A 145 9.65 7.39 3.40
CA TYR A 145 9.97 6.09 3.99
C TYR A 145 10.95 6.16 5.17
N GLU A 146 12.18 6.65 4.95
CA GLU A 146 13.24 6.68 5.98
C GLU A 146 12.76 7.37 7.26
N LYS A 147 12.17 8.57 7.11
CA LYS A 147 11.66 9.34 8.22
C LYS A 147 10.45 8.66 8.89
N SER A 148 9.58 8.02 8.11
CA SER A 148 8.41 7.33 8.64
C SER A 148 8.78 6.07 9.44
N VAL A 149 9.80 5.33 9.00
CA VAL A 149 10.34 4.18 9.75
C VAL A 149 11.00 4.64 11.04
N ALA A 150 11.89 5.63 10.98
CA ALA A 150 12.55 6.18 12.17
C ALA A 150 11.54 6.68 13.22
N GLU A 151 10.47 7.33 12.76
CA GLU A 151 9.37 7.73 13.64
C GLU A 151 8.60 6.52 14.17
N ALA A 152 8.30 5.51 13.33
CA ALA A 152 7.59 4.32 13.79
C ALA A 152 8.36 3.56 14.89
N GLU A 153 9.70 3.56 14.86
CA GLU A 153 10.51 2.99 15.94
C GLU A 153 10.28 3.66 17.31
N GLU A 154 9.80 4.92 17.34
CA GLU A 154 9.46 5.61 18.58
C GLU A 154 8.35 4.87 19.35
N LEU A 155 7.53 4.03 18.69
CA LEU A 155 6.48 3.23 19.34
C LEU A 155 7.03 2.28 20.42
N TRP A 156 8.28 1.83 20.29
CA TRP A 156 8.95 1.01 21.31
C TRP A 156 9.42 1.83 22.51
N GLY A 157 9.36 3.16 22.45
CA GLY A 157 9.70 4.07 23.54
C GLY A 157 8.66 4.07 24.66
N ARG A 158 9.12 3.95 25.91
CA ARG A 158 8.25 3.95 27.11
C ARG A 158 7.60 5.31 27.41
N LYS A 159 8.18 6.41 26.93
CA LYS A 159 7.75 7.80 27.20
C LYS A 159 7.18 8.52 25.97
N LEU A 160 6.74 7.77 24.95
CA LEU A 160 6.19 8.36 23.74
C LEU A 160 4.87 9.09 24.04
N ASN A 161 4.80 10.37 23.63
CA ASN A 161 3.53 11.08 23.58
C ASN A 161 2.75 10.64 22.32
N LEU A 162 1.78 9.74 22.50
CA LEU A 162 1.00 9.15 21.41
C LEU A 162 0.17 10.18 20.63
N GLU A 163 -0.30 11.25 21.28
CA GLU A 163 -1.06 12.30 20.62
C GLU A 163 -0.17 13.11 19.67
N ALA A 164 0.98 13.59 20.16
CA ALA A 164 1.94 14.31 19.35
C ALA A 164 2.49 13.45 18.20
N PHE A 165 2.75 12.16 18.48
CA PHE A 165 3.15 11.17 17.49
C PHE A 165 2.14 11.07 16.34
N ARG A 166 0.86 10.82 16.66
CA ARG A 166 -0.21 10.69 15.65
C ARG A 166 -0.39 11.98 14.86
N ARG A 167 -0.48 13.12 15.53
CA ARG A 167 -0.69 14.43 14.89
C ARG A 167 0.39 14.73 13.85
N LYS A 168 1.66 14.55 14.21
CA LYS A 168 2.81 14.80 13.33
C LYS A 168 2.74 13.97 12.04
N ARG A 169 2.31 12.70 12.15
CA ARG A 169 2.23 11.78 11.02
C ARG A 169 1.02 12.07 10.11
N ILE A 170 -0.15 12.33 10.70
CA ILE A 170 -1.34 12.75 9.95
C ILE A 170 -1.13 14.09 9.22
N GLU A 171 -0.46 15.06 9.85
CA GLU A 171 -0.11 16.33 9.19
C GLU A 171 0.85 16.13 8.01
N ARG A 172 1.74 15.14 8.06
CA ARG A 172 2.58 14.78 6.91
C ARG A 172 1.73 14.28 5.75
N ILE A 173 0.82 13.33 6.02
CA ILE A 173 -0.11 12.78 5.02
C ILE A 173 -0.92 13.91 4.37
N ARG A 174 -1.54 14.78 5.18
CA ARG A 174 -2.35 15.92 4.68
C ARG A 174 -1.56 16.93 3.84
N ARG A 175 -0.26 17.07 4.08
CA ARG A 175 0.60 17.90 3.21
C ARG A 175 0.90 17.17 1.90
N ASP A 176 1.14 15.86 1.96
CA ASP A 176 1.48 15.06 0.81
C ASP A 176 0.32 14.91 -0.20
N THR A 177 -0.92 14.86 0.28
CA THR A 177 -2.12 14.80 -0.58
C THR A 177 -2.19 15.95 -1.60
N LYS A 178 -1.58 17.10 -1.30
CA LYS A 178 -1.50 18.25 -2.22
C LYS A 178 -0.73 17.96 -3.50
N ARG A 179 0.12 16.92 -3.55
CA ARG A 179 0.82 16.48 -4.78
C ARG A 179 -0.15 16.09 -5.89
N TYR A 180 -1.38 15.73 -5.53
CA TYR A 180 -2.40 15.21 -6.42
C TYR A 180 -3.41 16.26 -6.88
N TRP A 181 -3.09 17.56 -6.75
CA TRP A 181 -4.01 18.67 -7.10
C TRP A 181 -4.69 18.54 -8.47
N ARG A 182 -3.98 18.00 -9.48
CA ARG A 182 -4.52 17.74 -10.84
C ARG A 182 -5.74 16.82 -10.87
N LEU A 183 -5.89 15.94 -9.87
CA LEU A 183 -7.06 15.08 -9.75
C LEU A 183 -8.33 15.87 -9.44
N LEU A 184 -8.21 17.07 -8.90
CA LEU A 184 -9.33 17.91 -8.44
C LEU A 184 -9.81 18.90 -9.51
N GLU A 185 -9.12 19.02 -10.64
CA GLU A 185 -9.36 20.06 -11.65
C GLU A 185 -10.43 19.71 -12.69
N GLY A 186 -10.99 18.51 -12.66
CA GLY A 186 -12.05 18.11 -13.59
C GLY A 186 -13.45 18.25 -13.03
N ASP A 187 -14.43 17.85 -13.85
CA ASP A 187 -15.86 17.98 -13.57
C ASP A 187 -16.57 16.63 -13.38
N GLU A 188 -15.82 15.51 -13.36
CA GLU A 188 -16.39 14.20 -13.04
C GLU A 188 -16.90 14.17 -11.60
N THR A 189 -17.87 13.30 -11.33
CA THR A 189 -18.30 13.01 -9.96
C THR A 189 -17.10 12.53 -9.14
N PRO A 190 -16.79 13.17 -7.99
CA PRO A 190 -15.65 12.79 -7.16
C PRO A 190 -15.69 11.31 -6.76
N LYS A 191 -14.60 10.60 -7.04
CA LYS A 191 -14.42 9.20 -6.64
C LYS A 191 -13.05 9.02 -5.99
N PRO A 192 -12.93 8.25 -4.89
CA PRO A 192 -11.63 7.93 -4.31
C PRO A 192 -10.70 7.29 -5.35
N LEU A 193 -9.47 7.80 -5.45
CA LEU A 193 -8.44 7.24 -6.32
C LEU A 193 -7.18 6.88 -5.56
N ILE A 194 -6.76 7.71 -4.59
CA ILE A 194 -5.58 7.45 -3.75
C ILE A 194 -6.05 7.30 -2.31
N LEU A 195 -5.54 6.28 -1.63
CA LEU A 195 -5.74 6.07 -0.20
C LEU A 195 -4.39 6.17 0.50
N TYR A 196 -4.35 6.84 1.65
CA TYR A 196 -3.18 6.89 2.50
C TYR A 196 -3.38 6.02 3.74
N PHE A 197 -2.29 5.40 4.18
CA PHE A 197 -2.26 4.49 5.31
C PHE A 197 -1.13 4.86 6.25
N ASP A 198 -1.37 4.64 7.53
CA ASP A 198 -0.35 4.73 8.55
C ASP A 198 -0.66 3.72 9.66
N LEU A 199 -0.12 2.52 9.50
CA LEU A 199 -0.32 1.45 10.48
C LEU A 199 0.29 1.81 11.84
N ALA A 200 1.32 2.67 11.89
CA ALA A 200 1.87 3.16 13.15
C ALA A 200 0.86 4.06 13.88
N VAL A 201 0.13 4.91 13.16
CA VAL A 201 -0.98 5.69 13.72
C VAL A 201 -2.08 4.77 14.24
N LYS A 202 -2.47 3.73 13.47
CA LYS A 202 -3.48 2.75 13.91
C LYS A 202 -3.05 2.00 15.18
N ALA A 203 -1.78 1.58 15.27
CA ALA A 203 -1.25 1.00 16.50
C ALA A 203 -1.33 2.00 17.67
N ALA A 204 -0.94 3.25 17.47
CA ALA A 204 -1.01 4.28 18.50
C ALA A 204 -2.45 4.64 18.94
N GLU A 205 -3.46 4.35 18.11
CA GLU A 205 -4.89 4.53 18.43
C GLU A 205 -5.49 3.37 19.20
N THR A 206 -4.89 2.18 19.14
CA THR A 206 -5.43 0.94 19.71
C THR A 206 -4.45 0.34 20.71
N PRO A 207 -4.68 0.48 22.04
CA PRO A 207 -3.74 0.03 23.08
C PRO A 207 -3.27 -1.42 22.93
N GLU A 208 -4.15 -2.32 22.53
CA GLU A 208 -3.85 -3.74 22.32
C GLU A 208 -2.90 -3.94 21.13
N LEU A 209 -3.11 -3.22 20.03
CA LEU A 209 -2.20 -3.23 18.89
C LEU A 209 -0.84 -2.61 19.24
N LEU A 210 -0.84 -1.51 19.99
CA LEU A 210 0.39 -0.90 20.46
C LEU A 210 1.22 -1.88 21.30
N GLN A 211 0.56 -2.62 22.20
CA GLN A 211 1.22 -3.63 23.01
C GLN A 211 1.78 -4.76 22.15
N LEU A 212 1.02 -5.24 21.16
CA LEU A 212 1.48 -6.26 20.21
C LEU A 212 2.70 -5.78 19.44
N VAL A 213 2.65 -4.57 18.86
CA VAL A 213 3.78 -3.95 18.13
C VAL A 213 5.02 -3.85 19.04
N ARG A 214 4.85 -3.41 20.28
CA ARG A 214 5.95 -3.33 21.26
C ARG A 214 6.53 -4.70 21.64
N GLY A 215 5.75 -5.77 21.49
CA GLY A 215 6.20 -7.15 21.68
C GLY A 215 6.97 -7.72 20.49
N LEU A 216 6.87 -7.09 19.31
CA LEU A 216 7.66 -7.44 18.13
C LEU A 216 9.06 -6.81 18.19
N GLY A 217 9.97 -7.36 17.39
CA GLY A 217 11.28 -6.75 17.14
C GLY A 217 11.16 -5.43 16.37
N ARG A 218 12.16 -4.54 16.51
CA ARG A 218 12.17 -3.22 15.84
C ARG A 218 12.11 -3.29 14.33
N GLU A 219 12.50 -4.41 13.73
CA GLU A 219 12.36 -4.65 12.29
C GLU A 219 10.91 -4.49 11.79
N ALA A 220 9.91 -4.70 12.66
CA ALA A 220 8.51 -4.45 12.33
C ALA A 220 8.24 -2.99 11.94
N ALA A 221 9.10 -2.04 12.32
CA ALA A 221 8.99 -0.64 11.91
C ALA A 221 9.03 -0.46 10.38
N ALA A 222 9.68 -1.36 9.65
CA ALA A 222 9.70 -1.36 8.18
C ALA A 222 8.31 -1.62 7.56
N GLY A 223 7.40 -2.27 8.30
CA GLY A 223 6.00 -2.48 7.91
C GLY A 223 5.04 -1.39 8.40
N LEU A 224 5.56 -0.39 9.12
CA LEU A 224 4.79 0.67 9.77
C LEU A 224 5.06 2.06 9.18
N ALA A 225 5.80 2.15 8.08
CA ALA A 225 6.00 3.41 7.39
C ALA A 225 4.67 3.91 6.80
N LEU A 226 4.58 5.22 6.57
CA LEU A 226 3.48 5.80 5.80
C LEU A 226 3.43 5.11 4.43
N GLU A 227 2.24 4.67 4.05
CA GLU A 227 2.01 3.95 2.80
C GLU A 227 0.87 4.59 2.01
N ALA A 228 0.80 4.34 0.72
CA ALA A 228 -0.28 4.79 -0.13
C ALA A 228 -0.68 3.72 -1.15
N ALA A 229 -1.97 3.72 -1.51
CA ALA A 229 -2.52 2.87 -2.54
C ALA A 229 -3.19 3.69 -3.62
N ILE A 230 -3.11 3.20 -4.86
CA ILE A 230 -3.96 3.69 -5.96
C ILE A 230 -5.02 2.64 -6.30
N LEU A 231 -6.24 3.12 -6.48
CA LEU A 231 -7.40 2.30 -6.80
C LEU A 231 -7.58 2.22 -8.32
N ILE A 232 -7.63 1.00 -8.85
CA ILE A 232 -7.90 0.72 -10.26
C ILE A 232 -9.28 0.06 -10.34
N PRO A 233 -10.26 0.63 -11.08
CA PRO A 233 -11.58 0.03 -11.19
C PRO A 233 -11.55 -1.29 -11.99
N GLU A 234 -12.61 -2.08 -11.91
CA GLU A 234 -12.78 -3.25 -12.78
C GLU A 234 -13.02 -2.85 -14.24
N GLY A 235 -12.59 -3.71 -15.17
CA GLY A 235 -12.87 -3.52 -16.61
C GLY A 235 -12.07 -2.41 -17.28
N VAL A 236 -10.92 -2.00 -16.71
CA VAL A 236 -10.02 -1.08 -17.41
C VAL A 236 -9.36 -1.82 -18.56
N GLU A 237 -9.65 -1.38 -19.78
CA GLU A 237 -9.07 -1.93 -21.00
C GLU A 237 -8.01 -0.97 -21.59
N ALA A 238 -7.16 -1.52 -22.46
CA ALA A 238 -6.24 -0.72 -23.23
C ALA A 238 -7.02 0.02 -24.32
N SER A 239 -7.22 1.33 -24.14
CA SER A 239 -7.53 2.25 -25.24
C SER A 239 -6.40 2.28 -26.26
#